data_AF-Q6FT87-F1
#
_entry.id   AF-Q6FT87-F1
#
_cell.length_a   1.000
_cell.length_b   1.000
_cell.length_c   1.000
_cell.angle_alpha   90.00
_cell.angle_beta   90.00
_cell.angle_gamma   90.00
#
_symmetry.space_group_name_H-M   'P 1'
#
loop_
_entity.id
_entity.type
_entity.pdbx_description
1 polymer ?
#
loop_
_entity_poly.entity_id
_entity_poly.type
_entity_poly.pdbx_seq_one_letter_code
_entity_poly.pdbx_strand_id
1 'polypeptide(L)'
;MNRIFGYGNKKTHDQMLQESGAAMDQAQQGLQHRLSQLDTQIAQINFQLQALQKKMKGMKSSVGQRPLRAQALKLLNKRKQLEQMRDSIDAQSWSMTQAQMTSDNLKNTMVTVNALKSTNKALKAQYGKIDIDKLQDMQDEMMDLIDQGEELQQVLATNFVGNDIEDIDEGELDAELEALADEDLTAMMANDIGEGEGTEVPSYLAGTVPKFIDEDADSEQVLESAQ
;
A
#
# COMPACT_ATOMS: atom_id res chain seq x y z
N MET A 1 13.84 28.63 46.05
CA MET A 1 12.47 29.04 45.69
C MET A 1 12.33 29.03 44.17
N ASN A 2 11.26 28.40 43.70
CA ASN A 2 10.59 28.51 42.39
C ASN A 2 11.33 28.14 41.10
N ARG A 3 11.20 26.85 40.72
CA ARG A 3 11.13 26.42 39.32
C ARG A 3 9.81 26.94 38.74
N ILE A 4 9.86 28.00 37.94
CA ILE A 4 8.68 28.59 37.27
C ILE A 4 8.60 28.03 35.84
N PHE A 5 7.80 26.97 35.72
CA PHE A 5 6.92 26.61 34.59
C PHE A 5 7.43 26.76 33.15
N GLY A 6 7.64 25.61 32.51
CA GLY A 6 7.74 25.55 31.05
C GLY A 6 8.40 24.31 30.42
N TYR A 7 8.42 23.13 31.08
CA TYR A 7 8.63 21.88 30.32
C TYR A 7 7.36 21.58 29.52
N GLY A 8 7.15 22.30 28.42
CA GLY A 8 6.16 21.93 27.42
C GLY A 8 6.66 20.68 26.70
N ASN A 9 5.89 19.59 26.78
CA ASN A 9 6.05 18.44 25.90
C ASN A 9 6.26 18.94 24.47
N LYS A 10 7.48 18.79 23.93
CA LYS A 10 7.72 19.04 22.51
C LYS A 10 6.91 18.00 21.75
N LYS A 11 5.88 18.46 21.04
CA LYS A 11 5.01 17.60 20.24
C LYS A 11 5.87 16.78 19.30
N THR A 12 5.57 15.50 19.18
CA THR A 12 6.27 14.65 18.22
C THR A 12 5.95 15.13 16.80
N HIS A 13 6.79 14.78 15.83
CA HIS A 13 6.55 15.13 14.42
C HIS A 13 5.15 14.66 13.95
N ASP A 14 4.75 13.46 14.38
CA ASP A 14 3.43 12.90 14.08
C ASP A 14 2.29 13.70 14.73
N GLN A 15 2.47 14.15 15.98
CA GLN A 15 1.49 15.01 16.64
C GLN A 15 1.35 16.37 15.92
N MET A 16 2.45 16.95 15.46
CA MET A 16 2.42 18.19 14.68
C MET A 16 1.70 18.01 13.33
N LEU A 17 1.92 16.88 12.65
CA LEU A 17 1.23 16.55 11.39
C LEU A 17 -0.27 16.35 11.60
N GLN A 18 -0.67 15.62 12.65
CA GLN A 18 -2.08 15.41 12.99
C GLN A 18 -2.79 16.72 13.34
N GLU A 19 -2.17 17.57 14.16
CA GLU A 19 -2.74 18.87 14.52
C GLU A 19 -2.81 19.82 13.33
N SER A 20 -1.82 19.81 12.44
CA SER A 20 -1.86 20.61 11.22
C SER A 20 -3.00 20.18 10.30
N GLY A 21 -3.26 18.87 10.18
CA GLY A 21 -4.40 18.36 9.42
C GLY A 21 -5.73 18.81 10.02
N ALA A 22 -5.91 18.62 11.33
CA ALA A 22 -7.12 19.04 12.03
C ALA A 22 -7.37 20.55 11.94
N ALA A 23 -6.31 21.36 12.02
CA ALA A 23 -6.41 22.82 11.86
C ALA A 23 -6.82 23.21 10.43
N MET A 24 -6.31 22.52 9.40
CA MET A 24 -6.71 22.72 8.01
C MET A 24 -8.18 22.36 7.78
N ASP A 25 -8.64 21.23 8.33
CA ASP A 25 -10.05 20.81 8.23
C ASP A 25 -10.99 21.83 8.89
N GLN A 26 -10.64 22.30 10.08
CA GLN A 26 -11.40 23.36 10.77
C GLN A 26 -11.44 24.66 9.96
N ALA A 27 -10.31 25.05 9.36
CA ALA A 27 -10.24 26.24 8.52
C ALA A 27 -11.14 26.09 7.27
N GLN A 28 -11.12 24.94 6.59
CA GLN A 28 -11.99 24.66 5.44
C GLN A 28 -13.48 24.70 5.83
N GLN A 29 -13.86 24.06 6.94
CA GLN A 29 -15.24 24.11 7.43
C GLN A 29 -15.67 25.55 7.74
N GLY A 30 -14.79 26.35 8.34
CA GLY A 30 -15.03 27.77 8.60
C GLY A 30 -15.24 28.59 7.32
N LEU A 31 -14.42 28.36 6.29
CA LEU A 31 -14.57 29.00 4.98
C LEU A 31 -15.89 28.60 4.31
N GLN A 32 -16.23 27.31 4.32
CA GLN A 32 -17.47 26.80 3.75
C GLN A 32 -18.71 27.38 4.44
N HIS A 33 -18.66 27.50 5.77
CA HIS A 33 -19.73 28.12 6.55
C HIS A 33 -19.92 29.59 6.16
N ARG A 34 -18.82 30.36 6.06
CA ARG A 34 -18.88 31.77 5.63
C ARG A 34 -19.42 31.91 4.21
N LEU A 35 -19.02 31.03 3.29
CA LEU A 35 -19.52 31.01 1.92
C LEU A 35 -21.04 30.81 1.89
N SER A 36 -21.55 29.82 2.62
CA SER A 36 -22.99 29.54 2.74
C SER A 36 -23.77 30.72 3.35
N GLN A 37 -23.20 31.38 4.36
CA GLN A 37 -23.80 32.58 4.94
C GLN A 37 -23.89 33.72 3.92
N LEU A 38 -22.84 33.95 3.13
CA LEU A 38 -22.84 34.97 2.08
C LEU A 38 -23.85 34.65 0.98
N ASP A 39 -23.94 33.40 0.54
CA ASP A 39 -24.92 32.95 -0.46
C ASP A 39 -26.35 33.18 0.02
N THR A 40 -26.63 32.88 1.30
CA THR A 40 -27.94 33.13 1.91
C THR A 40 -28.27 34.63 1.93
N GLN A 41 -27.32 35.48 2.29
CA GLN A 41 -27.52 36.94 2.29
C GLN A 41 -27.74 37.49 0.86
N ILE A 42 -26.99 37.00 -0.12
CA ILE A 42 -27.15 37.37 -1.53
C ILE A 42 -28.53 36.95 -2.02
N ALA A 43 -28.98 35.73 -1.72
CA ALA A 43 -30.31 35.25 -2.06
C ALA A 43 -31.42 36.10 -1.46
N GLN A 44 -31.28 36.50 -0.19
CA GLN A 44 -32.24 37.39 0.47
C GLN A 44 -32.30 38.77 -0.20
N ILE A 45 -31.14 39.34 -0.58
CA ILE A 45 -31.10 40.61 -1.32
C ILE A 45 -31.76 40.46 -2.69
N ASN A 46 -31.51 39.36 -3.41
CA ASN A 46 -32.15 39.08 -4.70
C ASN A 46 -33.68 39.03 -4.57
N PHE A 47 -34.20 38.39 -3.52
CA PHE A 47 -35.64 38.38 -3.25
C PHE A 47 -36.19 39.79 -2.99
N GLN A 48 -35.50 40.60 -2.19
CA GLN A 48 -35.89 42.00 -1.95
C GLN A 48 -35.88 42.84 -3.24
N LEU A 49 -34.87 42.67 -4.09
CA LEU A 49 -34.76 43.34 -5.38
C LEU A 49 -35.91 42.95 -6.31
N GLN A 50 -36.26 41.66 -6.38
CA GLN A 50 -37.42 41.18 -7.15
C GLN A 50 -38.74 41.78 -6.64
N ALA A 51 -38.92 41.88 -5.33
CA ALA A 51 -40.10 42.49 -4.73
C ALA A 51 -40.20 43.99 -5.07
N LEU A 52 -39.08 44.73 -4.99
CA LEU A 52 -39.04 46.14 -5.41
C LEU A 52 -39.30 46.30 -6.90
N GLN A 53 -38.75 45.42 -7.74
CA GLN A 53 -39.00 45.42 -9.18
C GLN A 53 -40.49 45.22 -9.50
N LYS A 54 -41.15 44.25 -8.86
CA LYS A 54 -42.60 44.01 -9.02
C LYS A 54 -43.41 45.24 -8.59
N LYS A 55 -43.08 45.84 -7.44
CA LYS A 55 -43.74 47.08 -6.96
C LYS A 55 -43.58 48.23 -7.95
N MET A 56 -42.38 48.43 -8.50
CA MET A 56 -42.12 49.48 -9.49
C MET A 56 -42.89 49.24 -10.81
N LYS A 57 -42.97 48.00 -11.29
CA LYS A 57 -43.74 47.64 -12.50
C LYS A 57 -45.23 47.97 -12.36
N GLY A 58 -45.79 47.86 -11.16
CA GLY A 58 -47.19 48.23 -10.88
C GLY A 58 -47.46 49.73 -10.80
N MET A 59 -46.42 50.58 -10.74
CA MET A 59 -46.56 52.03 -10.61
C MET A 59 -46.52 52.74 -11.96
N LYS A 60 -47.56 53.51 -12.28
CA LYS A 60 -47.65 54.29 -13.52
C LYS A 60 -46.75 55.54 -13.56
N SER A 61 -46.44 56.13 -12.41
CA SER A 61 -45.64 57.38 -12.33
C SER A 61 -44.16 57.11 -12.08
N SER A 62 -43.31 57.60 -12.98
CA SER A 62 -41.85 57.54 -12.80
C SER A 62 -41.36 58.37 -11.61
N VAL A 63 -42.12 59.39 -11.16
CA VAL A 63 -41.78 60.19 -9.98
C VAL A 63 -42.05 59.39 -8.70
N GLY A 64 -43.16 58.65 -8.65
CA GLY A 64 -43.49 57.76 -7.52
C GLY A 64 -42.53 56.59 -7.35
N GLN A 65 -41.83 56.18 -8.40
CA GLN A 65 -40.83 55.11 -8.36
C GLN A 65 -39.45 55.56 -7.80
N ARG A 66 -39.15 56.87 -7.77
CA ARG A 66 -37.84 57.40 -7.32
C ARG A 66 -37.36 56.83 -5.98
N PRO A 67 -38.16 56.80 -4.89
CA PRO A 67 -37.72 56.22 -3.61
C PRO A 67 -37.41 54.72 -3.72
N LEU A 68 -38.20 53.96 -4.48
CA LEU A 68 -37.97 52.52 -4.68
C LEU A 68 -36.70 52.24 -5.49
N ARG A 69 -36.43 53.07 -6.51
CA ARG A 69 -35.17 52.99 -7.28
C ARG A 69 -33.96 53.29 -6.40
N ALA A 70 -34.04 54.30 -5.54
CA ALA A 70 -32.97 54.61 -4.59
C ALA A 70 -32.71 53.45 -3.61
N GLN A 71 -33.76 52.80 -3.11
CA GLN A 71 -33.63 51.61 -2.27
C GLN A 71 -33.02 50.42 -3.03
N ALA A 72 -33.46 50.17 -4.27
CA ALA A 72 -32.92 49.10 -5.11
C ALA A 72 -31.43 49.32 -5.42
N LEU A 73 -31.00 50.57 -5.69
CA LEU A 73 -29.59 50.90 -5.90
C LEU A 73 -28.72 50.58 -4.67
N LYS A 74 -29.20 50.90 -3.46
CA LYS A 74 -28.48 50.54 -2.23
C LYS A 74 -28.33 49.03 -2.08
N LEU A 75 -29.39 48.27 -2.36
CA LEU A 75 -29.37 46.81 -2.31
C LEU A 75 -28.46 46.19 -3.38
N LEU A 76 -28.44 46.72 -4.59
CA LEU A 76 -27.53 46.29 -5.65
C LEU A 76 -26.06 46.50 -5.26
N ASN A 77 -25.73 47.67 -4.69
CA ASN A 77 -24.38 47.95 -4.21
C ASN A 77 -23.98 46.99 -3.09
N LYS A 78 -24.88 46.73 -2.14
CA LYS A 78 -24.64 45.75 -1.07
C LYS A 78 -24.42 44.35 -1.64
N ARG A 79 -25.26 43.91 -2.59
CA ARG A 79 -25.13 42.61 -3.26
C ARG A 79 -23.77 42.48 -3.93
N LYS A 80 -23.34 43.49 -4.69
CA LYS A 80 -22.04 43.50 -5.37
C LYS A 80 -20.87 43.36 -4.40
N GLN A 81 -20.92 44.01 -3.24
CA GLN A 81 -19.90 43.88 -2.20
C GLN A 81 -19.86 42.46 -1.60
N LEU A 82 -21.03 41.84 -1.37
CA LEU A 82 -21.11 40.47 -0.88
C LEU A 82 -20.62 39.46 -1.94
N GLU A 83 -20.96 39.66 -3.21
CA GLU A 83 -20.46 38.85 -4.33
C GLU A 83 -18.93 38.91 -4.41
N GLN A 84 -18.33 40.10 -4.29
CA GLN A 84 -16.86 40.24 -4.24
C GLN A 84 -16.22 39.51 -3.05
N MET A 85 -16.84 39.57 -1.87
CA MET A 85 -16.36 38.86 -0.69
C MET A 85 -16.48 37.34 -0.85
N ARG A 86 -17.58 36.89 -1.45
CA ARG A 86 -17.82 35.47 -1.77
C ARG A 86 -16.74 34.96 -2.70
N ASP A 87 -16.47 35.66 -3.80
CA ASP A 87 -15.46 35.25 -4.79
C ASP A 87 -14.05 35.19 -4.16
N SER A 88 -13.74 36.12 -3.24
CA SER A 88 -12.47 36.10 -2.49
C SER A 88 -12.35 34.88 -1.55
N ILE A 89 -13.43 34.50 -0.87
CA ILE A 89 -13.46 33.30 -0.01
C ILE A 89 -13.39 32.03 -0.85
N ASP A 90 -14.04 32.01 -2.01
CA ASP A 90 -13.99 30.88 -2.94
C ASP A 90 -12.56 30.63 -3.44
N ALA A 91 -11.85 31.70 -3.82
CA ALA A 91 -10.43 31.61 -4.19
C ALA A 91 -9.53 31.14 -3.03
N GLN A 92 -9.81 31.59 -1.80
CA GLN A 92 -9.11 31.11 -0.60
C GLN A 92 -9.38 29.63 -0.33
N SER A 93 -10.63 29.20 -0.49
CA SER A 93 -11.05 27.80 -0.34
C SER A 93 -10.32 26.91 -1.34
N TRP A 94 -10.27 27.32 -2.61
CA TRP A 94 -9.53 26.60 -3.65
C TRP A 94 -8.03 26.51 -3.37
N SER A 95 -7.42 27.60 -2.91
CA SER A 95 -6.01 27.61 -2.51
C SER A 95 -5.74 26.64 -1.36
N MET A 96 -6.66 26.57 -0.38
CA MET A 96 -6.59 25.62 0.73
C MET A 96 -6.74 24.17 0.25
N THR A 97 -7.66 23.89 -0.67
CA THR A 97 -7.82 22.57 -1.26
C THR A 97 -6.55 22.10 -1.96
N GLN A 98 -5.88 22.97 -2.72
CA GLN A 98 -4.60 22.63 -3.34
C GLN A 98 -3.48 22.37 -2.32
N ALA A 99 -3.42 23.18 -1.26
CA ALA A 99 -2.46 22.98 -0.18
C ALA A 99 -2.68 21.63 0.52
N GLN A 100 -3.95 21.26 0.73
CA GLN A 100 -4.33 19.96 1.30
C GLN A 100 -3.89 18.80 0.39
N MET A 101 -4.19 18.86 -0.91
CA MET A 101 -3.76 17.84 -1.87
C MET A 101 -2.24 17.67 -1.89
N THR A 102 -1.50 18.80 -1.83
CA THR A 102 -0.04 18.77 -1.76
C THR A 102 0.45 18.13 -0.47
N SER A 103 -0.17 18.48 0.68
CA SER A 103 0.13 17.90 1.98
C SER A 103 -0.08 16.38 1.99
N ASP A 104 -1.19 15.91 1.41
CA ASP A 104 -1.49 14.48 1.36
C ASP A 104 -0.54 13.71 0.44
N ASN A 105 -0.14 14.29 -0.70
CA ASN A 105 0.91 13.72 -1.55
C ASN A 105 2.25 13.61 -0.81
N LEU A 106 2.61 14.64 -0.03
CA LEU A 106 3.84 14.62 0.78
C LEU A 106 3.78 13.57 1.89
N LYS A 107 2.63 13.40 2.57
CA LYS A 107 2.43 12.33 3.56
C LYS A 107 2.61 10.95 2.92
N ASN A 108 1.98 10.70 1.77
CA ASN A 108 2.12 9.43 1.05
C ASN A 108 3.58 9.16 0.68
N THR A 109 4.27 10.17 0.16
CA THR A 109 5.70 10.08 -0.17
C THR A 109 6.54 9.76 1.08
N MET A 110 6.24 10.39 2.21
CA MET A 110 6.94 10.12 3.48
C MET A 110 6.72 8.69 3.96
N VAL A 111 5.50 8.15 3.84
CA VAL A 111 5.19 6.75 4.15
C VAL A 111 6.03 5.82 3.26
N THR A 112 6.09 6.08 1.95
CA THR A 112 6.95 5.32 1.03
C THR A 112 8.43 5.39 1.41
N VAL A 113 8.95 6.59 1.72
CA VAL A 113 10.34 6.77 2.13
C VAL A 113 10.65 6.03 3.44
N ASN A 114 9.74 6.08 4.41
CA ASN A 114 9.88 5.33 5.67
C ASN A 114 9.87 3.82 5.44
N ALA A 115 8.98 3.33 4.56
CA ALA A 115 8.95 1.93 4.16
C ALA A 115 10.28 1.52 3.50
N LEU A 116 10.77 2.29 2.52
CA LEU A 116 12.05 2.05 1.86
C LEU A 116 13.23 2.07 2.84
N LYS A 117 13.22 2.99 3.81
CA LYS A 117 14.26 3.04 4.86
C LYS A 117 14.23 1.79 5.73
N SER A 118 13.04 1.32 6.10
CA SER A 118 12.85 0.08 6.85
C SER A 118 13.32 -1.14 6.05
N THR A 119 12.89 -1.25 4.79
CA THR A 119 13.31 -2.30 3.86
C THR A 119 14.83 -2.29 3.67
N ASN A 120 15.45 -1.13 3.48
CA ASN A 120 16.90 -1.02 3.36
C ASN A 120 17.61 -1.46 4.65
N LYS A 121 17.08 -1.11 5.83
CA LYS A 121 17.62 -1.60 7.11
C LYS A 121 17.52 -3.13 7.23
N ALA A 122 16.39 -3.71 6.83
CA ALA A 122 16.20 -5.16 6.83
C ALA A 122 17.13 -5.86 5.82
N LEU A 123 17.26 -5.31 4.60
CA LEU A 123 18.20 -5.79 3.59
C LEU A 123 19.64 -5.71 4.12
N LYS A 124 20.07 -4.60 4.72
CA LYS A 124 21.41 -4.51 5.34
C LYS A 124 21.62 -5.51 6.47
N ALA A 125 20.59 -5.82 7.26
CA ALA A 125 20.69 -6.80 8.34
C ALA A 125 20.74 -8.25 7.82
N GLN A 126 20.05 -8.56 6.71
CA GLN A 126 20.09 -9.87 6.05
C GLN A 126 21.37 -10.06 5.24
N TYR A 127 21.70 -9.11 4.37
CA TYR A 127 22.86 -9.19 3.47
C TYR A 127 24.18 -8.79 4.14
N GLY A 128 24.17 -7.97 5.19
CA GLY A 128 25.37 -7.64 5.96
C GLY A 128 25.91 -8.79 6.81
N LYS A 129 25.20 -9.92 6.87
CA LYS A 129 25.67 -11.19 7.45
C LYS A 129 26.21 -12.18 6.41
N ILE A 130 26.07 -11.87 5.12
CA ILE A 130 26.60 -12.69 4.03
C ILE A 130 28.02 -12.18 3.77
N ASP A 131 29.00 -13.00 4.13
CA ASP A 131 30.42 -12.75 3.88
C ASP A 131 30.67 -13.00 2.39
N ILE A 132 30.80 -11.93 1.60
CA ILE A 132 30.97 -12.04 0.13
C ILE A 132 32.21 -12.85 -0.21
N ASP A 133 33.26 -12.74 0.61
CA ASP A 133 34.51 -13.48 0.45
C ASP A 133 34.25 -15.00 0.59
N LYS A 134 33.44 -15.43 1.57
CA LYS A 134 33.06 -16.86 1.71
C LYS A 134 32.17 -17.36 0.59
N LEU A 135 31.40 -16.48 -0.04
CA LEU A 135 30.56 -16.82 -1.18
C LEU A 135 31.40 -17.03 -2.44
N GLN A 136 32.51 -16.29 -2.58
CA GLN A 136 33.53 -16.54 -3.59
C GLN A 136 34.29 -17.84 -3.28
N ASP A 137 34.72 -18.06 -2.04
CA ASP A 137 35.39 -19.30 -1.64
C ASP A 137 34.50 -20.53 -1.89
N MET A 138 33.20 -20.46 -1.56
CA MET A 138 32.25 -21.54 -1.86
C MET A 138 32.00 -21.75 -3.35
N GLN A 139 32.03 -20.67 -4.15
CA GLN A 139 31.89 -20.78 -5.60
C GLN A 139 33.14 -21.46 -6.18
N ASP A 140 34.32 -21.08 -5.71
CA ASP A 140 35.59 -21.68 -6.12
C ASP A 140 35.67 -23.16 -5.70
N GLU A 141 35.28 -23.51 -4.46
CA GLU A 141 35.15 -24.91 -4.01
C GLU A 141 34.12 -25.70 -4.84
N MET A 142 33.02 -25.07 -5.25
CA MET A 142 32.02 -25.73 -6.10
C MET A 142 32.55 -25.98 -7.51
N MET A 143 33.32 -25.05 -8.08
CA MET A 143 34.00 -25.27 -9.37
C MET A 143 35.06 -26.37 -9.23
N ASP A 144 35.85 -26.37 -8.16
CA ASP A 144 36.82 -27.42 -7.87
C ASP A 144 36.15 -28.80 -7.69
N LEU A 145 34.96 -28.87 -7.09
CA LEU A 145 34.20 -30.11 -6.94
C LEU A 145 33.56 -30.60 -8.24
N ILE A 146 33.15 -29.69 -9.12
CA ILE A 146 32.67 -30.05 -10.46
C ILE A 146 33.85 -30.56 -11.30
N ASP A 147 34.99 -29.88 -11.26
CA ASP A 147 36.21 -30.28 -11.96
C ASP A 147 36.74 -31.65 -11.45
N GLN A 148 36.73 -31.87 -10.13
CA GLN A 148 37.03 -33.18 -9.53
C GLN A 148 35.99 -34.24 -9.87
N GLY A 149 34.71 -33.86 -10.02
CA GLY A 149 33.64 -34.73 -10.47
C GLY A 149 33.84 -35.20 -11.91
N GLU A 150 34.25 -34.29 -12.80
CA GLU A 150 34.61 -34.60 -14.18
C GLU A 150 35.91 -35.44 -14.25
N GLU A 151 36.92 -35.12 -13.44
CA GLU A 151 38.16 -35.90 -13.34
C GLU A 151 37.88 -37.32 -12.79
N LEU A 152 36.99 -37.45 -11.79
CA LEU A 152 36.53 -38.74 -11.27
C LEU A 152 35.78 -39.53 -12.34
N GLN A 153 34.89 -38.88 -13.11
CA GLN A 153 34.18 -39.52 -14.22
C GLN A 153 35.15 -39.97 -15.31
N GLN A 154 36.21 -39.20 -15.56
CA GLN A 154 37.25 -39.53 -16.52
C GLN A 154 38.18 -40.65 -16.03
N VAL A 155 38.53 -40.69 -14.74
CA VAL A 155 39.30 -41.77 -14.11
C VAL A 155 38.47 -43.06 -14.00
N LEU A 156 37.18 -42.95 -13.70
CA LEU A 156 36.25 -44.08 -13.73
C LEU A 156 36.06 -44.60 -15.16
N ALA A 157 35.91 -43.72 -16.16
CA ALA A 157 35.87 -44.12 -17.57
C ALA A 157 37.20 -44.77 -18.02
N THR A 158 38.34 -44.26 -17.57
CA THR A 158 39.66 -44.84 -17.88
C THR A 158 39.86 -46.20 -17.20
N ASN A 159 39.27 -46.41 -16.01
CA ASN A 159 39.29 -47.69 -15.29
C ASN A 159 38.20 -48.69 -15.75
N PHE A 160 37.15 -48.23 -16.44
CA PHE A 160 36.07 -49.10 -16.98
C PHE A 160 36.28 -49.53 -18.44
N VAL A 161 37.24 -48.96 -19.20
CA VAL A 161 37.60 -49.49 -20.54
C VAL A 161 38.34 -50.85 -20.46
N GLY A 162 38.49 -51.42 -19.25
CA GLY A 162 39.29 -52.63 -19.00
C GLY A 162 38.54 -53.93 -18.73
N ASN A 163 37.21 -54.00 -18.59
CA ASN A 163 36.51 -55.27 -18.33
C ASN A 163 35.16 -55.37 -19.05
N ASP A 164 35.02 -56.48 -19.77
CA ASP A 164 33.85 -57.02 -20.49
C ASP A 164 32.49 -56.35 -20.20
N ILE A 165 31.97 -55.62 -21.19
CA ILE A 165 30.54 -55.48 -21.40
C ILE A 165 30.22 -56.40 -22.57
N GLU A 166 29.70 -57.59 -22.26
CA GLU A 166 28.99 -58.40 -23.24
C GLU A 166 27.82 -57.57 -23.77
N ASP A 167 27.64 -57.56 -25.10
CA ASP A 167 26.60 -56.81 -25.79
C ASP A 167 25.22 -57.10 -25.18
N ILE A 168 24.65 -56.14 -24.45
CA ILE A 168 23.24 -56.17 -24.05
C ILE A 168 22.44 -55.94 -25.33
N ASP A 169 21.69 -56.95 -25.77
CA ASP A 169 20.89 -56.88 -26.98
C ASP A 169 19.77 -55.84 -26.81
N GLU A 170 19.64 -54.90 -27.76
CA GLU A 170 18.62 -53.83 -27.72
C GLU A 170 17.20 -54.40 -27.53
N GLY A 171 16.98 -55.65 -27.97
CA GLY A 171 15.70 -56.35 -27.78
C GLY A 171 15.36 -56.73 -26.33
N GLU A 172 16.36 -56.96 -25.47
CA GLU A 172 16.15 -57.22 -24.04
C GLU A 172 15.88 -55.90 -23.30
N LEU A 173 16.57 -54.84 -23.69
CA LEU A 173 16.38 -53.48 -23.16
C LEU A 173 14.99 -52.92 -23.47
N ASP A 174 14.51 -53.07 -24.71
CA ASP A 174 13.17 -52.61 -25.09
C ASP A 174 12.07 -53.39 -24.34
N ALA A 175 12.27 -54.68 -24.10
CA ALA A 175 11.33 -55.51 -23.35
C ALA A 175 11.24 -55.10 -21.86
N GLU A 176 12.36 -54.75 -21.23
CA GLU A 176 12.36 -54.21 -19.87
C GLU A 176 11.74 -52.81 -19.79
N LEU A 177 11.97 -51.96 -20.79
CA LEU A 177 11.40 -50.61 -20.88
C LEU A 177 9.87 -50.63 -21.03
N GLU A 178 9.35 -51.52 -21.87
CA GLU A 178 7.90 -51.71 -22.02
C GLU A 178 7.28 -52.23 -20.72
N ALA A 179 7.94 -53.18 -20.03
CA ALA A 179 7.46 -53.70 -18.75
C ALA A 179 7.39 -52.61 -17.65
N LEU A 180 8.38 -51.71 -17.61
CA LEU A 180 8.40 -50.56 -16.70
C LEU A 180 7.30 -49.54 -17.02
N ALA A 181 7.02 -49.30 -18.30
CA ALA A 181 5.94 -48.40 -18.73
C ALA A 181 4.56 -48.95 -18.38
N ASP A 182 4.34 -50.26 -18.52
CA ASP A 182 3.09 -50.92 -18.15
C ASP A 182 2.89 -50.99 -16.62
N GLU A 183 3.96 -51.13 -15.83
CA GLU A 183 3.87 -51.13 -14.36
C GLU A 183 3.49 -49.74 -13.81
N ASP A 184 4.08 -48.67 -14.36
CA ASP A 184 3.80 -47.28 -13.94
C ASP A 184 2.39 -46.82 -14.38
N LEU A 185 1.95 -47.23 -15.58
CA LEU A 185 0.58 -46.95 -16.05
C LEU A 185 -0.47 -47.73 -15.26
N THR A 186 -0.19 -48.98 -14.88
CA THR A 186 -1.10 -49.80 -14.06
C THR A 186 -1.20 -49.26 -12.63
N ALA A 187 -0.10 -48.77 -12.06
CA ALA A 187 -0.09 -48.09 -10.76
C ALA A 187 -0.87 -46.76 -10.80
N MET A 188 -0.75 -46.01 -11.88
CA MET A 188 -1.45 -44.73 -12.05
C MET A 188 -2.95 -44.90 -12.30
N MET A 189 -3.38 -45.91 -13.07
CA MET A 189 -4.81 -46.24 -13.28
C MET A 189 -5.48 -46.87 -12.06
N ALA A 190 -4.75 -47.62 -11.23
CA ALA A 190 -5.28 -48.17 -9.97
C ALA A 190 -5.63 -47.06 -8.96
N ASN A 191 -4.96 -45.90 -9.05
CA ASN A 191 -5.22 -44.73 -8.21
C ASN A 191 -6.40 -43.85 -8.68
N ASP A 192 -6.96 -44.06 -9.88
CA ASP A 192 -7.99 -43.18 -10.47
C ASP A 192 -9.42 -43.79 -10.52
N ILE A 193 -9.61 -45.07 -10.14
CA ILE A 193 -10.94 -45.75 -10.16
C ILE A 193 -11.43 -46.13 -8.75
N GLY A 194 -10.94 -45.47 -7.70
CA GLY A 194 -11.29 -45.78 -6.30
C GLY A 194 -11.52 -44.56 -5.43
N GLU A 195 -12.71 -43.96 -5.55
CA GLU A 195 -13.41 -43.17 -4.52
C GLU A 195 -12.68 -42.04 -3.78
N GLY A 196 -13.12 -40.79 -4.05
CA GLY A 196 -13.43 -39.82 -2.99
C GLY A 196 -12.38 -38.75 -2.66
N GLU A 197 -12.75 -37.50 -2.94
CA GLU A 197 -12.38 -36.26 -2.24
C GLU A 197 -10.88 -35.97 -1.92
N GLY A 198 -10.32 -34.96 -2.59
CA GLY A 198 -9.20 -34.18 -2.04
C GLY A 198 -8.19 -33.70 -3.07
N THR A 199 -8.29 -32.44 -3.48
CA THR A 199 -7.20 -31.71 -4.15
C THR A 199 -5.94 -31.67 -3.28
N GLU A 200 -4.91 -32.43 -3.64
CA GLU A 200 -3.58 -32.29 -3.05
C GLU A 200 -2.62 -31.59 -4.03
N VAL A 201 -2.33 -30.33 -3.71
CA VAL A 201 -1.28 -29.55 -4.38
C VAL A 201 0.10 -30.09 -4.00
N PRO A 202 1.07 -30.12 -4.93
CA PRO A 202 2.41 -30.66 -4.69
C PRO A 202 3.12 -30.09 -3.45
N SER A 203 3.84 -30.96 -2.75
CA SER A 203 4.49 -30.69 -1.44
C SER A 203 5.39 -29.44 -1.40
N TYR A 204 5.92 -28.96 -2.52
CA TYR A 204 6.71 -27.72 -2.58
C TYR A 204 5.88 -26.42 -2.45
N LEU A 205 4.55 -26.49 -2.53
CA LEU A 205 3.64 -25.35 -2.33
C LEU A 205 3.07 -25.29 -0.90
N ALA A 206 3.28 -26.33 -0.07
CA ALA A 206 2.85 -26.39 1.31
C ALA A 206 3.91 -25.74 2.22
N GLY A 207 3.73 -24.44 2.49
CA GLY A 207 4.70 -23.61 3.22
C GLY A 207 5.10 -24.16 4.58
N THR A 208 6.33 -24.65 4.68
CA THR A 208 7.10 -24.69 5.93
C THR A 208 8.50 -24.17 5.63
N VAL A 209 8.79 -22.95 6.09
CA VAL A 209 10.13 -22.36 6.02
C VAL A 209 11.03 -23.09 7.02
N PRO A 210 12.23 -23.57 6.64
CA PRO A 210 13.14 -24.24 7.56
C PRO A 210 13.57 -23.31 8.71
N LYS A 211 13.43 -23.77 9.95
CA LYS A 211 13.84 -23.04 11.17
C LYS A 211 15.37 -23.06 11.32
N PHE A 212 16.00 -21.90 11.14
CA PHE A 212 17.45 -21.67 11.29
C PHE A 212 17.87 -21.14 12.68
N ILE A 213 17.08 -21.36 13.74
CA ILE A 213 17.37 -20.79 15.08
C ILE A 213 17.15 -21.87 16.15
N ASP A 214 18.25 -22.26 16.82
CA ASP A 214 18.28 -22.93 18.13
C ASP A 214 17.87 -21.93 19.21
N GLU A 215 16.79 -22.20 19.94
CA GLU A 215 16.53 -21.53 21.22
C GLU A 215 15.73 -22.47 22.14
N ASP A 216 16.29 -22.69 23.33
CA ASP A 216 15.95 -23.72 24.30
C ASP A 216 14.50 -23.65 24.82
N ALA A 217 13.85 -24.81 24.88
CA ALA A 217 12.51 -24.97 25.44
C ALA A 217 12.60 -25.20 26.96
N ASP A 218 12.44 -24.13 27.74
CA ASP A 218 12.05 -24.21 29.15
C ASP A 218 10.69 -23.53 29.34
N SER A 219 9.68 -24.34 29.66
CA SER A 219 8.76 -24.16 30.81
C SER A 219 7.35 -24.71 30.52
N GLU A 220 7.05 -25.77 31.27
CA GLU A 220 5.76 -26.02 31.95
C GLU A 220 4.55 -26.52 31.13
N GLN A 221 4.57 -27.84 30.97
CA GLN A 221 3.55 -28.79 31.42
C GLN A 221 2.25 -28.23 32.05
N VAL A 222 1.16 -28.41 31.27
CA VAL A 222 -0.10 -29.08 31.60
C VAL A 222 -0.89 -28.63 32.84
N LEU A 223 -1.98 -27.89 32.58
CA LEU A 223 -3.23 -28.04 33.33
C LEU A 223 -4.23 -28.78 32.43
N GLU A 224 -4.23 -30.11 32.47
CA GLU A 224 -5.44 -30.90 32.25
C GLU A 224 -5.25 -32.36 32.70
N SER A 225 -5.82 -32.69 33.86
CA SER A 225 -6.28 -34.04 34.19
C SER A 225 -7.62 -33.84 34.90
N ALA A 226 -8.72 -33.97 34.14
CA ALA A 226 -9.47 -35.20 33.92
C ALA A 226 -10.43 -35.54 35.08
N GLN A 227 -11.72 -35.65 34.70
CA GLN A 227 -12.90 -36.18 35.40
C GLN A 227 -13.73 -35.21 36.27
#